data_AF-A0A1E5T977-F1
#
_entry.id   AF-A0A1E5T977-F1
#
_cell.length_a   1.000
_cell.length_b   1.000
_cell.length_c   1.000
_cell.angle_alpha   90.00
_cell.angle_beta   90.00
_cell.angle_gamma   90.00
#
_symmetry.space_group_name_H-M   'P 1'
#
loop_
_entity.id
_entity.type
_entity.pdbx_description
1 polymer ?
#
loop_
_entity_poly.entity_id
_entity_poly.type
_entity_poly.pdbx_seq_one_letter_code
_entity_poly.pdbx_strand_id
1 'polypeptide(L)'
;MKFEDKLRQLIKTKYNRLSDLAEKFDMNYSQLSQYMNGKKISIEFLTKVIHEFPEVDLNWLLRDDKENVVQEDPVSYKAILDNDQIIDKIEKLLIDLKSQLAKK
;
A
#
# COMPACT_ATOMS: atom_id res chain seq x y z
N MET A 1 -4.60 4.31 -16.45
CA MET A 1 -4.64 2.84 -16.64
C MET A 1 -5.70 2.35 -15.70
N LYS A 2 -6.70 1.59 -16.17
CA LYS A 2 -7.82 1.23 -15.32
C LYS A 2 -7.37 0.25 -14.23
N PHE A 3 -8.13 0.20 -13.14
CA PHE A 3 -7.88 -0.75 -12.05
C PHE A 3 -7.66 -2.18 -12.56
N GLU A 4 -8.49 -2.66 -13.50
CA GLU A 4 -8.39 -4.05 -13.99
C GLU A 4 -7.07 -4.31 -14.70
N ASP A 5 -6.57 -3.32 -15.44
CA ASP A 5 -5.31 -3.41 -16.16
C ASP A 5 -4.13 -3.45 -15.19
N LYS A 6 -4.16 -2.61 -14.14
CA LYS A 6 -3.15 -2.59 -13.07
C LYS A 6 -3.13 -3.91 -12.31
N LEU A 7 -4.30 -4.44 -11.97
CA LEU A 7 -4.43 -5.72 -11.30
C LEU A 7 -3.92 -6.87 -12.19
N ARG A 8 -4.24 -6.89 -13.49
CA ARG A 8 -3.72 -7.89 -14.42
C ARG A 8 -2.21 -7.82 -14.56
N GLN A 9 -1.64 -6.62 -14.60
CA GLN A 9 -0.19 -6.43 -14.65
C GLN A 9 0.46 -6.97 -13.37
N LEU A 10 -0.12 -6.63 -12.22
CA LEU A 10 0.38 -7.08 -10.93
C LEU A 10 0.36 -8.61 -10.82
N ILE A 11 -0.74 -9.25 -11.22
CA ILE A 11 -0.85 -10.70 -11.11
C ILE A 11 0.18 -11.40 -11.99
N LYS A 12 0.45 -10.85 -13.19
CA LYS A 12 1.47 -11.38 -14.11
C LYS A 12 2.90 -11.31 -13.57
N THR A 13 3.20 -10.51 -12.55
CA THR A 13 4.57 -10.46 -11.99
C THR A 13 4.89 -11.71 -11.18
N LYS A 14 3.89 -12.32 -10.54
CA LYS A 14 4.06 -13.42 -9.59
C LYS A 14 3.34 -14.72 -10.00
N TYR A 15 2.27 -14.62 -10.77
CA TYR A 15 1.46 -15.75 -11.20
C TYR A 15 1.28 -15.77 -12.71
N ASN A 16 1.52 -16.93 -13.31
CA ASN A 16 1.34 -17.13 -14.76
C ASN A 16 -0.12 -17.37 -15.14
N ARG A 17 -0.94 -17.92 -14.23
CA ARG A 17 -2.36 -18.23 -14.47
C ARG A 17 -3.23 -17.63 -13.38
N LEU A 18 -4.42 -17.15 -13.77
CA LEU A 18 -5.44 -16.71 -12.82
C LEU A 18 -5.90 -17.83 -11.88
N SER A 19 -5.85 -19.08 -12.36
CA SER A 19 -6.21 -20.26 -11.59
C SER A 19 -5.37 -20.41 -10.32
N ASP A 20 -4.06 -20.18 -10.44
CA ASP A 20 -3.11 -20.29 -9.32
C ASP A 20 -3.40 -19.24 -8.25
N LEU A 21 -3.81 -18.04 -8.68
CA LEU A 21 -4.21 -16.97 -7.77
C LEU A 21 -5.58 -17.24 -7.13
N ALA A 22 -6.51 -17.84 -7.87
CA ALA A 22 -7.82 -18.23 -7.35
C ALA A 22 -7.68 -19.29 -6.24
N GLU A 23 -6.82 -20.30 -6.44
CA GLU A 23 -6.49 -21.29 -5.42
C GLU A 23 -5.81 -20.64 -4.20
N LYS A 24 -4.85 -19.74 -4.42
CA LYS A 24 -4.13 -19.07 -3.34
C LYS A 24 -5.05 -18.19 -2.47
N PHE A 25 -6.00 -17.51 -3.08
CA PHE A 25 -6.91 -16.59 -2.39
C PHE A 25 -8.15 -17.28 -1.82
N ASP A 26 -8.27 -18.60 -2.02
CA ASP A 26 -9.45 -19.40 -1.71
C ASP A 26 -10.72 -18.78 -2.33
N MET A 27 -10.62 -18.42 -3.60
CA MET A 27 -11.66 -17.71 -4.34
C MET A 27 -12.10 -18.49 -5.56
N ASN A 28 -13.38 -18.38 -5.90
CA ASN A 28 -13.89 -18.97 -7.12
C ASN A 28 -13.30 -18.23 -8.34
N TYR A 29 -12.77 -18.98 -9.31
CA TYR A 29 -12.27 -18.44 -10.59
C TYR A 29 -13.29 -17.50 -11.28
N SER A 30 -14.59 -17.80 -11.16
CA SER A 30 -15.66 -16.95 -11.71
C SER A 30 -15.71 -15.57 -11.03
N GLN A 31 -15.52 -15.52 -9.70
CA GLN A 31 -15.46 -14.26 -8.96
C GLN A 31 -14.20 -13.47 -9.32
N LEU A 32 -13.05 -14.16 -9.43
CA LEU A 32 -11.80 -13.53 -9.82
C LEU A 32 -11.87 -12.94 -11.24
N SER A 33 -12.44 -13.70 -12.18
CA SER A 33 -12.68 -13.24 -13.55
C SER A 33 -13.62 -12.03 -13.61
N GLN A 34 -14.62 -11.97 -12.73
CA GLN A 34 -15.49 -10.79 -12.60
C GLN A 34 -14.72 -9.55 -12.14
N TYR A 35 -13.76 -9.70 -11.21
CA TYR A 35 -12.91 -8.58 -10.78
C TYR A 35 -11.98 -8.11 -11.90
N MET A 36 -11.44 -9.03 -12.70
CA MET A 36 -10.64 -8.68 -13.89
C MET A 36 -11.45 -8.00 -15.00
N ASN A 37 -12.77 -8.01 -14.92
CA ASN A 37 -13.69 -7.39 -15.88
C ASN A 37 -14.38 -6.14 -15.30
N GLY A 38 -13.93 -5.65 -14.15
CA GLY A 38 -14.37 -4.37 -13.59
C GLY A 38 -15.64 -4.43 -12.75
N LYS A 39 -16.04 -5.62 -12.27
CA LYS A 39 -17.10 -5.70 -11.27
C LYS A 39 -16.61 -5.24 -9.89
N LYS A 40 -17.57 -4.86 -9.03
CA LYS A 40 -17.32 -4.49 -7.63
C LYS A 40 -16.49 -5.57 -6.91
N ILE A 41 -15.44 -5.11 -6.27
CA ILE A 41 -14.42 -5.91 -5.62
C ILE A 41 -14.68 -5.84 -4.11
N SER A 42 -14.43 -6.94 -3.40
CA SER A 42 -14.51 -6.94 -1.94
C SER A 42 -13.25 -6.33 -1.32
N ILE A 43 -13.42 -5.72 -0.13
CA ILE A 43 -12.30 -5.26 0.68
C ILE A 43 -11.41 -6.46 1.08
N GLU A 44 -12.01 -7.61 1.35
CA GLU A 44 -11.27 -8.84 1.66
C GLU A 44 -10.28 -9.23 0.55
N PHE A 45 -10.69 -9.10 -0.72
CA PHE A 45 -9.80 -9.34 -1.85
C PHE A 45 -8.64 -8.35 -1.87
N LEU A 46 -8.91 -7.05 -1.66
CA LEU A 46 -7.84 -6.03 -1.62
C LEU A 46 -6.84 -6.31 -0.49
N THR A 47 -7.33 -6.72 0.68
CA THR A 47 -6.47 -7.12 1.79
C THR A 47 -5.59 -8.31 1.40
N LYS A 48 -6.15 -9.35 0.77
CA LYS A 48 -5.38 -10.51 0.27
C LYS A 48 -4.32 -10.09 -0.77
N VAL A 49 -4.66 -9.18 -1.67
CA VAL A 49 -3.71 -8.62 -2.65
C VAL A 49 -2.55 -7.91 -1.96
N ILE A 50 -2.81 -7.03 -0.97
CA ILE A 50 -1.74 -6.28 -0.28
C ILE A 50 -0.83 -7.23 0.51
N HIS A 51 -1.38 -8.28 1.12
CA HIS A 51 -0.57 -9.28 1.83
C HIS A 51 0.31 -10.10 0.88
N GLU A 52 -0.20 -10.44 -0.31
CA GLU A 52 0.55 -11.22 -1.29
C GLU A 52 1.56 -10.36 -2.08
N PHE A 53 1.27 -9.08 -2.24
CA PHE A 53 2.06 -8.08 -2.97
C PHE A 53 2.37 -6.87 -2.08
N PRO A 54 3.22 -7.03 -1.05
CA PRO A 54 3.54 -5.95 -0.11
C PRO A 54 4.31 -4.78 -0.75
N GLU A 55 4.90 -5.00 -1.92
CA GLU A 55 5.58 -3.98 -2.74
C GLU A 55 4.64 -3.02 -3.47
N VAL A 56 3.33 -3.30 -3.49
CA VAL A 56 2.34 -2.49 -4.21
C VAL A 56 1.65 -1.50 -3.30
N ASP A 57 1.66 -0.23 -3.70
CA ASP A 57 0.81 0.78 -3.09
C ASP A 57 -0.65 0.60 -3.52
N LEU A 58 -1.54 0.41 -2.54
CA LEU A 58 -2.98 0.33 -2.77
C LEU A 58 -3.53 1.57 -3.49
N ASN A 59 -2.96 2.76 -3.23
CA ASN A 59 -3.35 3.98 -3.93
C ASN A 59 -3.03 3.90 -5.41
N TRP A 60 -1.88 3.34 -5.78
CA TRP A 60 -1.54 3.13 -7.17
C TRP A 60 -2.54 2.17 -7.84
N LEU A 61 -2.94 1.10 -7.14
CA LEU A 61 -3.90 0.14 -7.67
C LEU A 61 -5.30 0.75 -7.87
N LEU A 62 -5.79 1.53 -6.90
CA LEU A 62 -7.17 2.05 -6.88
C LEU A 62 -7.38 3.36 -7.65
N ARG A 63 -6.35 4.19 -7.83
CA ARG A 63 -6.50 5.50 -8.47
C ARG A 63 -6.37 5.40 -9.99
N ASP A 64 -7.28 6.03 -10.71
CA ASP A 64 -7.10 6.35 -12.13
C ASP A 64 -6.24 7.61 -12.23
N ASP A 65 -5.03 7.47 -12.79
CA ASP A 65 -3.95 8.47 -12.76
C ASP A 65 -4.22 9.79 -13.53
N LYS A 66 -5.47 10.20 -13.77
CA LYS A 66 -5.74 11.27 -14.74
C LYS A 66 -6.53 12.50 -14.30
N GLU A 67 -7.29 12.51 -13.20
CA GLU A 67 -8.14 13.70 -12.95
C GLU A 67 -8.12 14.30 -11.54
N ASN A 68 -7.58 13.64 -10.51
CA ASN A 68 -7.68 14.14 -9.13
C ASN A 68 -6.41 13.92 -8.30
N VAL A 69 -5.24 14.25 -8.87
CA VAL A 69 -3.99 14.22 -8.12
C VAL A 69 -3.71 15.62 -7.60
N VAL A 70 -3.91 15.82 -6.30
CA VAL A 70 -3.36 16.99 -5.61
C VAL A 70 -1.83 16.85 -5.71
N GLN A 71 -1.16 17.80 -6.35
CA GLN A 71 0.30 17.84 -6.39
C GLN A 71 0.80 18.29 -5.02
N GLU A 72 0.70 17.40 -4.04
CA GLU A 72 1.31 17.59 -2.74
C GLU A 72 2.75 17.08 -2.82
N ASP A 73 3.68 17.82 -2.23
CA ASP A 73 5.03 17.31 -2.02
C ASP A 73 4.95 15.95 -1.30
N PRO A 74 5.69 14.93 -1.74
CA PRO A 74 5.66 13.62 -1.11
C PRO A 74 6.12 13.74 0.33
N VAL A 75 5.17 13.74 1.27
CA VAL A 75 5.49 13.64 2.68
C VAL A 75 5.91 12.20 2.92
N SER A 76 7.14 12.01 3.40
CA SER A 76 7.60 10.69 3.86
C SER A 76 6.53 10.10 4.76
N TYR A 77 5.97 8.95 4.36
CA TYR A 77 5.05 8.19 5.20
C TYR A 77 5.71 8.07 6.58
N LYS A 78 5.03 8.53 7.63
CA LYS A 78 5.53 8.32 8.99
C LYS A 78 5.46 6.82 9.20
N ALA A 79 6.55 6.12 8.94
CA ALA A 79 6.75 4.77 9.43
C ALA A 79 6.27 4.78 10.89
N ILE A 80 5.43 3.83 11.24
CA ILE A 80 5.03 3.62 12.62
C ILE A 80 6.34 3.37 13.36
N LEU A 81 6.86 4.41 14.02
CA LEU A 81 8.10 4.33 14.76
C LEU A 81 7.86 3.27 15.83
N ASP A 82 8.74 2.29 15.89
CA ASP A 82 8.73 1.36 17.02
C ASP A 82 8.95 2.14 18.32
N ASN A 83 8.46 1.63 19.45
CA ASN A 83 8.52 2.33 20.73
C ASN A 83 9.96 2.77 21.07
N ASP A 84 10.97 1.96 20.74
CA ASP A 84 12.37 2.31 20.96
C ASP A 84 12.80 3.51 20.10
N GLN A 85 12.36 3.58 18.84
CA GLN A 85 12.66 4.70 17.94
C GLN A 85 11.97 6.00 18.37
N ILE A 86 10.79 5.90 19.01
CA ILE A 86 10.10 7.04 19.60
C ILE A 86 10.90 7.56 20.80
N ILE A 87 11.36 6.67 21.67
CA ILE A 87 12.17 7.01 22.86
C ILE A 87 13.47 7.70 22.44
N ASP A 88 14.21 7.12 21.49
CA ASP A 88 15.45 7.69 20.93
C ASP A 88 15.25 9.12 20.41
N LYS A 89 14.10 9.37 19.74
CA LYS A 89 13.78 10.68 19.20
C LYS A 89 13.45 11.69 20.29
N ILE A 90 12.74 11.27 21.33
CA ILE A 90 12.43 12.11 22.50
C ILE A 90 13.71 12.51 23.22
N GLU A 91 14.65 11.59 23.43
CA GLU A 91 15.92 11.89 24.10
C GLU A 91 16.75 12.92 23.33
N LYS A 92 16.84 12.78 22.01
CA LYS A 92 17.55 13.75 21.16
C LYS A 92 16.93 15.15 21.23
N LEU A 93 15.60 15.24 21.22
CA LEU A 93 14.89 16.52 21.34
C LEU A 93 15.08 17.16 22.72
N LEU A 94 15.12 16.36 23.79
CA LEU A 94 15.40 16.86 25.13
C LEU A 94 16.82 17.40 25.27
N ILE A 95 17.81 16.77 24.65
CA ILE A 95 19.19 17.24 24.64
C ILE A 95 19.32 18.56 23.88
N ASP A 96 18.66 18.67 22.73
CA ASP A 96 18.64 19.91 21.95
C ASP A 96 17.99 21.06 22.74
N LEU A 97 16.83 20.81 23.35
CA LEU A 97 16.15 21.81 24.19
C LEU A 97 17.04 22.28 25.36
N LYS A 98 17.69 21.34 26.07
CA LYS A 98 18.63 21.68 27.14
C LYS A 98 19.80 22.52 26.63
N SER A 99 20.32 22.21 25.45
CA SER A 99 21.41 22.95 24.82
C SER A 99 20.98 24.37 24.42
N GLN A 100 19.74 24.56 23.99
CA GLN A 100 19.18 25.88 23.69
C GLN A 100 18.93 26.69 24.96
N LEU A 101 18.46 26.06 26.04
CA LEU A 101 18.28 26.70 27.34
C LEU A 101 19.62 27.09 28.00
N ALA A 102 20.67 26.28 27.83
CA ALA A 102 22.00 26.57 28.38
C ALA A 102 22.77 27.67 27.61
N LYS A 103 22.34 28.00 26.39
CA LYS A 103 22.89 29.10 25.57
C LYS A 103 22.23 30.45 25.85
N LYS A 104 21.26 30.50 26.77
CA LYS A 104 20.52 31.70 27.16
C LYS A 104 20.90 32.10 28.58
#